data_AF-A0A974TSB5-F1
#
_entry.id   AF-A0A974TSB5-F1
#
_cell.length_a   1.000
_cell.length_b   1.000
_cell.length_c   1.000
_cell.angle_alpha   90.00
_cell.angle_beta   90.00
_cell.angle_gamma   90.00
#
_symmetry.space_group_name_H-M   'P 1'
#
loop_
_entity.id
_entity.type
_entity.pdbx_description
1 polymer ?
#
loop_
_entity_poly.entity_id
_entity_poly.type
_entity_poly.pdbx_seq_one_letter_code
_entity_poly.pdbx_strand_id
1 'polypeptide(L)'
;MTKSKPEEFDAVIGSRMRAQRRRLGLSQTQLGNCIGITYQQIQKYETGRNKLSPVRLLQIARCLAVAPEWLFGDAMFVGALGDASVSRFSDAFHSSEDLLSAFTSIADASLRSLVIEFVEYLTQRPELASGVFPTRACELRLLLEETGGAKSLGHADVANREIAARHR
;
A
#
# COMPACT_ATOMS: atom_id res chain seq x y z
N MET A 1 19.17 4.65 26.42
CA MET A 1 18.33 3.50 26.80
C MET A 1 16.89 3.78 26.39
N THR A 2 16.56 3.60 25.11
CA THR A 2 15.22 3.83 24.56
C THR A 2 14.39 2.56 24.71
N LYS A 3 13.85 2.36 25.91
CA LYS A 3 12.92 1.27 26.20
C LYS A 3 11.53 1.80 25.88
N SER A 4 11.11 1.69 24.62
CA SER A 4 9.73 1.98 24.19
C SER A 4 8.80 1.01 24.92
N LYS A 5 8.30 1.45 26.08
CA LYS A 5 7.43 0.65 26.94
C LYS A 5 6.05 0.57 26.28
N PRO A 6 5.31 -0.54 26.45
CA PRO A 6 3.90 -0.65 26.03
C PRO A 6 3.01 0.51 26.54
N GLU A 7 3.37 1.10 27.69
CA GLU A 7 2.73 2.28 28.28
C GLU A 7 2.73 3.50 27.34
N GLU A 8 3.71 3.61 26.45
CA GLU A 8 3.83 4.70 25.48
C GLU A 8 2.79 4.59 24.35
N PHE A 9 2.50 3.37 23.90
CA PHE A 9 1.54 3.11 22.82
C PHE A 9 0.09 3.45 23.24
N ASP A 10 -0.34 2.97 24.41
CA ASP A 10 -1.65 3.29 24.96
C ASP A 10 -1.81 4.79 25.27
N ALA A 11 -0.72 5.47 25.67
CA ALA A 11 -0.71 6.91 25.89
C ALA A 11 -0.89 7.70 24.58
N VAL A 12 -0.29 7.26 23.47
CA VAL A 12 -0.50 7.87 22.14
C VAL A 12 -1.97 7.75 21.73
N ILE A 13 -2.56 6.55 21.82
CA ILE A 13 -3.97 6.33 21.52
C ILE A 13 -4.85 7.21 22.41
N GLY A 14 -4.57 7.25 23.72
CA GLY A 14 -5.30 8.07 24.69
C GLY A 14 -5.25 9.57 24.36
N SER A 15 -4.08 10.08 23.95
CA SER A 15 -3.90 11.47 23.54
C SER A 15 -4.72 11.82 22.31
N ARG A 16 -4.71 10.95 21.29
CA ARG A 16 -5.50 11.15 20.05
C ARG A 16 -7.00 11.06 20.30
N MET A 17 -7.42 10.08 21.13
CA MET A 17 -8.80 9.96 21.59
C MET A 17 -9.27 11.25 22.27
N ARG A 18 -8.46 11.81 23.18
CA ARG A 18 -8.75 13.07 23.87
C ARG A 18 -8.83 14.26 22.91
N ALA A 19 -7.92 14.33 21.95
CA ALA A 19 -7.89 15.40 20.95
C ALA A 19 -9.17 15.40 20.10
N GLN A 20 -9.55 14.23 19.56
CA GLN A 20 -10.74 14.09 18.73
C GLN A 20 -12.02 14.32 19.54
N ARG A 21 -12.10 13.80 20.77
CA ARG A 21 -13.22 14.07 21.67
C ARG A 21 -13.42 15.58 21.88
N ARG A 22 -12.35 16.32 22.16
CA ARG A 22 -12.40 17.79 22.32
C ARG A 22 -12.83 18.50 21.04
N ARG A 23 -12.35 18.04 19.88
CA ARG A 23 -12.74 18.60 18.58
C ARG A 23 -14.24 18.43 18.30
N LEU A 24 -14.83 17.32 18.76
CA LEU A 24 -16.27 17.07 18.68
C LEU A 24 -17.08 17.75 19.80
N GLY A 25 -16.44 18.50 20.70
CA GLY A 25 -17.10 19.14 21.85
C GLY A 25 -17.65 18.15 22.89
N LEU A 26 -17.22 16.89 22.86
CA LEU A 26 -17.72 15.84 23.75
C LEU A 26 -17.02 15.90 25.11
N SER A 27 -17.76 15.75 26.20
CA SER A 27 -17.21 15.50 27.54
C SER A 27 -16.79 14.04 27.73
N GLN A 28 -15.95 13.76 28.73
CA GLN A 28 -15.55 12.37 29.05
C GLN A 28 -16.77 11.51 29.42
N THR A 29 -17.75 12.08 30.12
CA THR A 29 -19.01 11.40 30.47
C THR A 29 -19.83 11.08 29.23
N GLN A 30 -19.93 12.01 28.27
CA GLN A 30 -20.66 11.77 27.02
C GLN A 30 -20.00 10.66 26.19
N LEU A 31 -18.66 10.65 26.07
CA LEU A 31 -17.95 9.57 25.39
C LEU A 31 -18.11 8.23 26.13
N GLY A 32 -18.07 8.26 27.47
CA GLY A 32 -18.32 7.08 28.30
C GLY A 32 -19.71 6.50 28.09
N ASN A 33 -20.74 7.33 28.11
CA ASN A 33 -22.13 6.93 27.89
C ASN A 33 -22.34 6.30 26.51
N CYS A 34 -21.70 6.84 25.48
CA CYS A 34 -21.76 6.33 24.10
C CYS A 34 -21.31 4.86 23.97
N ILE A 35 -20.34 4.44 24.80
CA ILE A 35 -19.78 3.08 24.78
C ILE A 35 -20.14 2.27 26.05
N GLY A 36 -20.99 2.82 26.91
CA GLY A 36 -21.44 2.17 28.14
C GLY A 36 -20.35 1.98 29.21
N ILE A 37 -19.47 2.96 29.41
CA ILE A 37 -18.46 2.94 30.48
C ILE A 37 -18.43 4.24 31.28
N THR A 38 -17.82 4.19 32.47
CA THR A 38 -17.73 5.35 33.38
C THR A 38 -16.73 6.39 32.87
N TYR A 39 -16.95 7.66 33.26
CA TYR A 39 -16.02 8.76 32.94
C TYR A 39 -14.59 8.49 33.45
N GLN A 40 -14.47 7.82 34.61
CA GLN A 40 -13.19 7.45 35.20
C GLN A 40 -12.41 6.48 34.31
N GLN A 41 -13.12 5.55 33.66
CA GLN A 41 -12.49 4.61 32.74
C GLN A 41 -12.02 5.32 31.47
N ILE A 42 -12.81 6.26 30.94
CA ILE A 42 -12.38 7.13 29.84
C ILE A 42 -11.13 7.92 30.22
N GLN A 43 -11.08 8.49 31.42
CA GLN A 43 -9.89 9.20 31.91
C GLN A 43 -8.65 8.29 31.97
N LYS A 44 -8.80 7.03 32.40
CA LYS A 44 -7.71 6.06 32.43
C LYS A 44 -7.24 5.67 31.02
N TYR A 45 -8.15 5.61 30.05
CA TYR A 45 -7.80 5.41 28.64
C TYR A 45 -7.12 6.64 28.03
N GLU A 46 -7.61 7.85 28.29
CA GLU A 46 -6.98 9.10 27.80
C GLU A 46 -5.57 9.32 28.34
N THR A 47 -5.27 8.77 29.51
CA THR A 47 -3.95 8.88 30.16
C THR A 47 -3.03 7.69 29.88
N GLY A 48 -3.49 6.68 29.13
CA GLY A 48 -2.71 5.47 28.83
C GLY A 48 -2.45 4.56 30.04
N ARG A 49 -3.08 4.81 31.19
CA ARG A 49 -2.91 3.96 32.39
C ARG A 49 -3.57 2.60 32.24
N ASN A 50 -4.64 2.53 31.46
CA ASN A 50 -5.35 1.29 31.17
C ASN A 50 -5.20 0.93 29.70
N LYS A 51 -4.92 -0.34 29.44
CA LYS A 51 -4.92 -0.90 28.09
C LYS A 51 -6.31 -0.89 27.49
N LEU A 52 -6.40 -0.56 26.21
CA LEU A 52 -7.62 -0.67 25.44
C LEU A 52 -7.72 -2.06 24.82
N SER A 53 -8.85 -2.75 25.02
CA SER A 53 -9.13 -3.96 24.26
C SER A 53 -9.49 -3.61 22.81
N PRO A 54 -9.25 -4.49 21.84
CA PRO A 54 -9.61 -4.24 20.44
C PRO A 54 -11.08 -3.89 20.25
N VAL A 55 -11.96 -4.56 21.00
CA VAL A 55 -13.41 -4.29 20.99
C VAL A 55 -13.71 -2.86 21.45
N ARG A 56 -13.06 -2.40 22.53
CA ARG A 56 -13.25 -1.03 23.03
C ARG A 56 -12.71 0.00 22.06
N LEU A 57 -11.58 -0.27 21.44
CA LEU A 57 -10.99 0.61 20.43
C LEU A 57 -11.94 0.82 19.24
N LEU A 58 -12.56 -0.26 18.73
CA LEU A 58 -13.57 -0.18 17.67
C LEU A 58 -14.80 0.62 18.09
N GLN A 59 -15.30 0.43 19.30
CA GLN A 59 -16.44 1.19 19.83
C GLN A 59 -16.13 2.69 19.96
N ILE A 60 -14.92 3.01 20.44
CA ILE A 60 -14.45 4.38 20.58
C ILE A 60 -14.30 5.05 19.21
N ALA A 61 -13.70 4.36 18.24
CA ALA A 61 -13.53 4.85 16.86
C ALA A 61 -14.89 5.20 16.23
N ARG A 62 -15.88 4.31 16.38
CA ARG A 62 -17.26 4.54 15.93
C ARG A 62 -17.88 5.76 16.60
N CYS A 63 -17.75 5.89 17.92
CA CYS A 63 -18.32 7.04 18.65
C CYS A 63 -17.65 8.37 18.24
N LEU A 64 -16.35 8.35 17.94
CA LEU A 64 -15.58 9.52 17.51
C LEU A 64 -15.65 9.78 16.00
N ALA A 65 -16.42 8.97 15.26
CA ALA A 65 -16.57 9.04 13.80
C ALA A 65 -15.22 9.06 13.06
N VAL A 66 -14.29 8.21 13.49
CA VAL A 66 -12.97 8.03 12.85
C VAL A 66 -12.73 6.57 12.52
N ALA A 67 -11.85 6.33 11.54
CA ALA A 67 -11.33 5.01 11.28
C ALA A 67 -10.52 4.51 12.51
N PRO A 68 -10.62 3.23 12.91
CA PRO A 68 -9.83 2.66 14.01
C PRO A 68 -8.33 2.90 13.86
N GLU A 69 -7.83 2.87 12.63
CA GLU A 69 -6.42 3.06 12.25
C GLU A 69 -5.93 4.45 12.66
N TRP A 70 -6.80 5.46 12.54
CA TRP A 70 -6.49 6.84 12.88
C TRP A 70 -6.13 7.02 14.35
N LEU A 71 -6.65 6.17 15.25
CA LEU A 71 -6.34 6.24 16.68
C LEU A 71 -4.90 5.82 17.00
N PHE A 72 -4.28 4.99 16.16
CA PHE A 72 -2.89 4.60 16.33
C PHE A 72 -1.93 5.69 15.85
N GLY A 73 -2.32 6.46 14.83
CA GLY A 73 -1.45 7.47 14.22
C GLY A 73 -0.10 6.86 13.80
N ASP A 74 0.97 7.62 13.96
CA ASP A 74 2.32 7.19 13.57
C ASP A 74 2.86 6.04 14.45
N ALA A 75 2.25 5.79 15.62
CA ALA A 75 2.63 4.69 16.49
C ALA A 75 2.28 3.30 15.89
N MET A 76 1.45 3.24 14.84
CA MET A 76 1.26 2.02 14.04
C MET A 76 2.59 1.51 13.45
N PHE A 77 3.55 2.41 13.23
CA PHE A 77 4.82 2.10 12.59
C PHE A 77 5.98 1.90 13.58
N VAL A 78 5.90 2.45 14.80
CA VAL A 78 6.99 2.44 15.80
C VAL A 78 7.25 1.04 16.40
N GLY A 79 6.27 0.13 16.35
CA GLY A 79 6.37 -1.19 17.00
C GLY A 79 6.77 -2.37 16.11
N ALA A 80 6.49 -2.31 14.81
CA ALA A 80 6.67 -3.45 13.90
C ALA A 80 7.87 -3.30 12.96
N LEU A 81 8.35 -2.07 12.76
CA LEU A 81 9.22 -1.71 11.66
C LEU A 81 10.09 -0.53 12.14
N GLY A 82 11.32 -0.79 12.57
CA GLY A 82 12.22 0.28 13.07
C GLY A 82 12.34 1.44 12.08
N ASP A 83 12.63 2.67 12.54
CA ASP A 83 12.58 3.96 11.82
C ASP A 83 12.77 3.93 10.29
N ALA A 84 13.78 3.21 9.77
CA ALA A 84 14.03 3.07 8.34
C ALA A 84 12.87 2.43 7.55
N SER A 85 12.13 1.54 8.19
CA SER A 85 10.99 0.83 7.63
C SER A 85 9.72 1.68 7.70
N VAL A 86 9.60 2.60 8.67
CA VAL A 86 8.53 3.61 8.72
C VAL A 86 8.64 4.57 7.53
N SER A 87 9.85 5.06 7.26
CA SER A 87 10.13 5.88 6.07
C SER A 87 9.79 5.11 4.79
N ARG A 88 10.30 3.89 4.64
CA ARG A 88 10.01 3.06 3.45
C ARG A 88 8.53 2.70 3.30
N PHE A 89 7.79 2.50 4.39
CA PHE A 89 6.35 2.24 4.32
C PHE A 89 5.57 3.51 3.96
N SER A 90 5.94 4.66 4.51
CA SER A 90 5.37 5.95 4.13
C SER A 90 5.64 6.29 2.66
N ASP A 91 6.87 6.05 2.20
CA ASP A 91 7.28 6.21 0.81
C ASP A 91 6.54 5.22 -0.11
N ALA A 92 6.31 3.98 0.34
CA ALA A 92 5.54 2.98 -0.39
C ALA A 92 4.03 3.30 -0.47
N PHE A 93 3.46 3.90 0.58
CA PHE A 93 2.06 4.35 0.57
C PHE A 93 1.85 5.53 -0.37
N HIS A 94 2.72 6.54 -0.33
CA HIS A 94 2.69 7.65 -1.30
C HIS A 94 2.94 7.14 -2.72
N SER A 95 3.92 6.24 -2.90
CA SER A 95 4.20 5.62 -4.19
C SER A 95 3.05 4.75 -4.71
N SER A 96 2.19 4.19 -3.85
CA SER A 96 1.05 3.35 -4.27
C SER A 96 -0.14 4.17 -4.74
N GLU A 97 -0.44 5.29 -4.08
CA GLU A 97 -1.49 6.22 -4.51
C GLU A 97 -1.09 6.93 -5.81
N ASP A 98 0.17 7.34 -5.91
CA ASP A 98 0.74 7.93 -7.13
C ASP A 98 0.78 6.93 -8.29
N LEU A 99 1.15 5.67 -8.03
CA LEU A 99 1.15 4.64 -9.08
C LEU A 99 -0.27 4.32 -9.54
N LEU A 100 -1.24 4.19 -8.63
CA LEU A 100 -2.62 3.89 -8.99
C LEU A 100 -3.26 5.04 -9.78
N SER A 101 -3.02 6.29 -9.36
CA SER A 101 -3.52 7.47 -10.07
C SER A 101 -2.83 7.67 -11.43
N ALA A 102 -1.52 7.45 -11.54
CA ALA A 102 -0.80 7.49 -12.80
C ALA A 102 -1.22 6.36 -13.75
N PHE A 103 -1.38 5.14 -13.23
CA PHE A 103 -1.80 3.98 -14.02
C PHE A 103 -3.23 4.11 -14.55
N THR A 104 -4.16 4.63 -13.73
CA THR A 104 -5.54 4.90 -14.17
C THR A 104 -5.65 6.07 -15.14
N SER A 105 -4.67 6.99 -15.15
CA SER A 105 -4.58 8.06 -16.14
C SER A 105 -4.18 7.57 -17.54
N ILE A 106 -3.65 6.35 -17.66
CA ILE A 106 -3.36 5.72 -18.96
C ILE A 106 -4.64 5.15 -19.55
N ALA A 107 -5.21 5.86 -20.53
CA ALA A 107 -6.47 5.46 -21.17
C ALA A 107 -6.37 4.15 -21.98
N ASP A 108 -5.23 3.91 -22.63
CA ASP A 108 -5.00 2.73 -23.48
C ASP A 108 -4.79 1.47 -22.62
N ALA A 109 -5.58 0.43 -22.89
CA ALA A 109 -5.48 -0.86 -22.20
C ALA A 109 -4.18 -1.59 -22.55
N SER A 110 -3.65 -1.45 -23.77
CA SER A 110 -2.42 -2.13 -24.19
C SER A 110 -1.18 -1.59 -23.46
N LEU A 111 -1.11 -0.27 -23.26
CA LEU A 111 -0.03 0.36 -22.48
C LEU A 111 -0.10 -0.03 -21.01
N ARG A 112 -1.31 -0.15 -20.44
CA ARG A 112 -1.50 -0.65 -19.08
C ARG A 112 -1.01 -2.09 -18.93
N SER A 113 -1.29 -2.96 -19.91
CA SER A 113 -0.75 -4.34 -19.93
C SER A 113 0.78 -4.36 -19.97
N LEU A 114 1.42 -3.49 -20.77
CA LEU A 114 2.87 -3.40 -20.85
C LEU A 114 3.51 -2.94 -19.52
N VAL A 115 2.90 -1.96 -18.84
CA VAL A 115 3.35 -1.50 -17.51
C VAL A 115 3.26 -2.63 -16.49
N ILE A 116 2.18 -3.42 -16.51
CA ILE A 116 2.04 -4.59 -15.64
C ILE A 116 3.13 -5.61 -15.95
N GLU A 117 3.35 -5.96 -17.21
CA GLU A 117 4.39 -6.90 -17.63
C GLU A 117 5.78 -6.44 -17.19
N PHE A 118 6.06 -5.14 -17.28
CA PHE A 118 7.31 -4.56 -16.80
C PHE A 118 7.47 -4.67 -15.28
N VAL A 119 6.42 -4.37 -14.50
CA VAL A 119 6.45 -4.49 -13.03
C VAL A 119 6.61 -5.95 -12.59
N GLU A 120 5.92 -6.87 -13.27
CA GLU A 120 6.08 -8.32 -13.05
C GLU A 120 7.50 -8.79 -13.37
N TYR A 121 8.07 -8.30 -14.47
CA TYR A 121 9.44 -8.59 -14.86
C TYR A 121 10.47 -8.09 -13.82
N LEU A 122 10.28 -6.89 -13.29
CA LEU A 122 11.13 -6.35 -12.21
C LEU A 122 11.01 -7.18 -10.93
N THR A 123 9.81 -7.67 -10.60
CA THR A 123 9.56 -8.50 -9.42
C THR A 123 10.28 -9.84 -9.50
N GLN A 124 10.43 -10.39 -10.70
CA GLN A 124 11.15 -11.65 -10.96
C GLN A 124 12.68 -11.48 -10.94
N ARG A 125 13.21 -10.24 -10.88
CA ARG A 125 14.64 -9.93 -10.87
C ARG A 125 15.01 -8.95 -9.74
N PRO A 126 14.96 -9.40 -8.47
CA PRO A 126 15.26 -8.56 -7.30
C PRO A 126 16.71 -8.04 -7.28
N GLU A 127 17.60 -8.65 -8.06
CA GLU A 127 18.99 -8.23 -8.25
C GLU A 127 19.13 -6.86 -8.95
N LEU A 128 18.11 -6.40 -9.68
CA LEU A 128 18.03 -5.04 -10.21
C LEU A 128 17.75 -3.97 -9.13
N ALA A 129 17.26 -4.38 -7.94
CA ALA A 129 17.03 -3.46 -6.82
C ALA A 129 18.32 -2.93 -6.18
N SER A 130 19.48 -3.52 -6.53
CA SER A 130 20.80 -3.08 -6.08
C SER A 130 21.31 -1.79 -6.75
N GLY A 131 20.50 -1.19 -7.64
CA GLY A 131 20.86 0.02 -8.39
C GLY A 131 21.79 -0.25 -9.59
N VAL A 132 22.14 -1.50 -9.83
CA VAL A 132 22.82 -1.93 -11.06
C VAL A 132 21.76 -2.19 -12.12
N PHE A 133 21.20 -1.12 -12.67
CA PHE A 133 20.52 -1.23 -13.96
C PHE A 133 21.60 -1.52 -14.98
N PRO A 134 21.55 -2.64 -15.72
CA PRO A 134 22.36 -2.74 -16.92
C PRO A 134 21.89 -1.60 -17.82
N THR A 135 22.65 -0.52 -17.88
CA THR A 135 22.43 0.58 -18.82
C THR A 135 22.67 0.00 -20.20
N ARG A 136 21.65 -0.66 -20.74
CA ARG A 136 21.70 -1.28 -22.06
C ARG A 136 20.49 -0.83 -22.84
N ALA A 137 20.61 0.41 -23.32
CA ALA A 137 20.15 0.77 -24.67
C ALA A 137 20.71 -0.19 -25.76
N CYS A 138 21.57 -1.16 -25.44
CA CYS A 138 22.22 -2.08 -26.37
C CYS A 138 21.67 -3.52 -26.41
N GLU A 139 20.73 -3.96 -25.56
CA GLU A 139 20.38 -5.41 -25.49
C GLU A 139 18.98 -5.81 -25.90
N LEU A 140 18.15 -4.89 -26.38
CA LEU A 140 16.89 -5.22 -27.05
C LEU A 140 17.08 -5.69 -28.50
N ARG A 141 18.32 -5.70 -29.02
CA ARG A 141 18.64 -6.17 -30.37
C ARG A 141 19.07 -7.64 -30.44
N LEU A 142 19.49 -8.27 -29.34
CA LEU A 142 19.95 -9.66 -29.35
C LEU A 142 18.85 -10.69 -29.08
N LEU A 143 17.70 -10.31 -28.53
CA LEU A 143 16.55 -11.22 -28.35
C LEU A 143 15.59 -11.27 -29.54
N LEU A 144 15.73 -10.36 -30.53
CA LEU A 144 14.92 -10.36 -31.74
C LEU A 144 15.62 -10.96 -32.97
N GLU A 145 16.93 -11.22 -32.91
CA GLU A 145 17.66 -11.89 -34.00
C GLU A 145 17.73 -13.43 -33.82
N GLU A 146 17.55 -13.96 -32.60
CA GLU A 146 17.55 -15.42 -32.35
C GLU A 146 16.23 -16.15 -32.68
N THR A 147 15.16 -15.44 -33.04
CA THR A 147 13.93 -16.05 -33.58
C THR A 147 13.93 -16.16 -35.11
N GLY A 148 15.04 -15.80 -35.76
CA GLY A 148 15.23 -15.86 -37.20
C GLY A 148 16.25 -16.91 -37.63
N GLY A 149 15.90 -18.20 -37.58
CA GLY A 149 16.61 -19.20 -38.40
C GLY A 149 16.71 -20.62 -37.84
N ALA A 150 15.63 -21.40 -37.93
CA ALA A 150 15.64 -22.80 -38.38
C ALA A 150 14.25 -23.45 -38.23
N LYS A 151 13.37 -23.23 -39.22
CA LYS A 151 12.47 -24.29 -39.66
C LYS A 151 12.73 -24.51 -41.15
N SER A 152 13.46 -25.59 -41.40
CA SER A 152 13.72 -26.19 -42.69
C SER A 152 12.44 -26.37 -43.51
N LEU A 153 12.58 -26.18 -44.81
CA LEU A 153 11.58 -26.45 -45.83
C LEU A 153 10.90 -27.82 -45.68
N GLY A 154 9.60 -27.84 -46.00
CA GLY A 154 8.85 -29.04 -46.37
C GLY A 154 7.45 -29.08 -45.77
N HIS A 155 6.44 -28.94 -46.63
CA HIS A 155 5.00 -29.13 -46.37
C HIS A 155 4.21 -27.98 -45.75
N ALA A 156 3.89 -26.98 -46.58
CA ALA A 156 2.59 -26.30 -46.57
C ALA A 156 2.48 -25.40 -47.82
N ASP A 157 2.61 -26.00 -49.00
CA ASP A 157 1.81 -25.53 -50.12
C ASP A 157 0.32 -25.58 -49.71
N VAL A 158 -0.45 -24.60 -50.17
CA VAL A 158 -1.94 -24.55 -50.35
C VAL A 158 -2.70 -23.42 -49.65
N ALA A 159 -2.31 -22.85 -48.51
CA ALA A 159 -3.30 -22.05 -47.73
C ALA A 159 -3.28 -20.50 -47.85
N ASN A 160 -2.61 -19.88 -48.84
CA ASN A 160 -2.63 -18.41 -48.94
C ASN A 160 -2.77 -17.79 -50.34
N ARG A 161 -3.45 -18.50 -51.24
CA ARG A 161 -3.84 -17.95 -52.56
C ARG A 161 -5.22 -17.27 -52.60
N GLU A 162 -5.92 -17.09 -51.48
CA GLU A 162 -7.34 -16.69 -51.52
C GLU A 162 -7.74 -15.37 -50.86
N ILE A 163 -6.80 -14.47 -50.54
CA ILE A 163 -7.15 -13.11 -50.06
C ILE A 163 -6.62 -11.98 -50.98
N ALA A 164 -5.85 -12.31 -52.02
CA ALA A 164 -5.35 -11.33 -53.01
C ALA A 164 -6.14 -11.34 -54.34
N ALA A 165 -7.48 -11.52 -54.28
CA ALA A 165 -8.33 -11.49 -55.48
C ALA A 165 -9.34 -10.32 -55.53
N ARG A 166 -9.23 -9.24 -54.73
CA ARG A 166 -10.34 -8.28 -54.60
C ARG A 166 -10.10 -6.77 -54.76
N HIS A 167 -8.91 -6.29 -55.11
CA HIS A 167 -8.71 -4.85 -55.39
C HIS A 167 -7.63 -4.55 -56.45
N ARG A 168 -7.77 -5.05 -57.67
CA ARG A 168 -7.23 -4.45 -58.91
C ARG A 168 -7.82 -5.10 -60.13
#